data_AF-A0A7W9X0E4-F1
#
_entry.id   AF-A0A7W9X0E4-F1
#
_cell.length_a   1.000
_cell.length_b   1.000
_cell.length_c   1.000
_cell.angle_alpha   90.00
_cell.angle_beta   90.00
_cell.angle_gamma   90.00
#
_symmetry.space_group_name_H-M   'P 1'
#
loop_
_entity.id
_entity.type
_entity.pdbx_description
1 polymer ?
#
loop_
_entity_poly.entity_id
_entity_poly.type
_entity_poly.pdbx_seq_one_letter_code
_entity_poly.pdbx_strand_id
1 'polypeptide(L)'
;MLKLAFLSVLVYPATVFAEVSDKETSSDLFWKIGLAAAIVCFVGTRIKPWLGIICFIPVALWFGILFLELHSPDVGTHLRLEQGAVYFLQAYAAFGMPLCGLLAGYFWHRKSAA
;
A
#
# COMPACT_ATOMS: atom_id res chain seq x y z
N MET A 1 32.16 28.71 15.87
CA MET A 1 31.49 27.39 15.88
C MET A 1 31.13 26.91 14.47
N LEU A 2 30.51 27.72 13.60
CA LEU A 2 30.16 27.33 12.22
C LEU A 2 31.34 26.83 11.35
N LYS A 3 32.54 27.42 11.52
CA LYS A 3 33.75 27.04 10.77
C LYS A 3 34.31 25.65 11.12
N LEU A 4 34.15 25.20 12.37
CA LEU A 4 34.61 23.89 12.83
C LEU A 4 33.69 22.76 12.35
N ALA A 5 32.37 22.99 12.36
CA ALA A 5 31.38 22.05 11.83
C ALA A 5 31.56 21.80 10.32
N PHE A 6 31.89 22.86 9.57
CA PHE A 6 32.12 22.76 8.13
C PHE A 6 33.41 21.96 7.81
N LEU A 7 34.47 22.17 8.60
CA LEU A 7 35.72 21.40 8.49
C LEU A 7 35.53 19.92 8.87
N SER A 8 34.70 19.60 9.87
CA SER A 8 34.41 18.21 10.23
C SER A 8 33.66 17.43 9.15
N VAL A 9 32.80 18.08 8.36
CA VAL A 9 32.09 17.45 7.23
C VAL A 9 33.04 17.14 6.07
N LEU A 10 34.09 17.96 5.87
CA LEU A 10 35.10 17.73 4.82
C LEU A 10 36.12 16.65 5.19
N VAL A 11 36.42 16.48 6.48
CA VAL A 11 37.42 15.49 6.97
C VAL A 11 36.80 14.09 7.12
N TYR A 12 35.48 13.99 7.29
CA TYR A 12 34.78 12.72 7.38
C TYR A 12 33.55 12.73 6.45
N PRO A 13 33.73 12.46 5.15
CA PRO A 13 32.61 12.22 4.25
C PRO A 13 31.97 10.88 4.64
N ALA A 14 31.13 10.90 5.66
CA ALA A 14 30.22 9.81 5.92
C ALA A 14 29.32 9.69 4.70
N THR A 15 29.31 8.51 4.07
CA THR A 15 28.32 8.18 3.05
C THR A 15 26.95 8.24 3.70
N VAL A 16 26.17 9.28 3.39
CA VAL A 16 24.75 9.33 3.74
C VAL A 16 24.05 8.40 2.77
N PHE A 17 23.83 7.16 3.18
CA PHE A 17 22.99 6.23 2.44
C PHE A 17 21.54 6.72 2.57
N ALA A 18 20.92 7.07 1.44
CA ALA A 18 19.48 7.26 1.42
C ALA A 18 18.83 5.88 1.59
N GLU A 19 17.99 5.72 2.61
CA GLU A 19 17.26 4.48 2.80
C GLU A 19 16.24 4.32 1.67
N VAL A 20 16.08 3.09 1.18
CA VAL A 20 15.11 2.84 0.11
C VAL A 20 13.70 3.10 0.65
N SER A 21 13.44 2.76 1.92
CA SER A 21 12.15 2.97 2.58
C SER A 21 11.68 4.43 2.69
N ASP A 22 12.56 5.43 2.56
CA ASP A 22 12.16 6.84 2.67
C ASP A 22 11.22 7.29 1.54
N LYS A 23 11.24 6.58 0.40
CA LYS A 23 10.42 6.88 -0.78
C LYS A 23 9.17 6.00 -0.84
N GLU A 24 9.12 4.97 -0.02
CA GLU A 24 8.13 3.92 -0.09
C GLU A 24 6.90 4.27 0.74
N THR A 25 5.78 3.68 0.35
CA THR A 25 4.53 3.89 1.06
C THR A 25 4.56 3.22 2.44
N SER A 26 4.21 3.93 3.50
CA SER A 26 4.18 3.33 4.84
C SER A 26 3.13 2.21 4.97
N SER A 27 3.43 1.21 5.78
CA SER A 27 2.52 0.08 6.03
C SER A 27 1.17 0.50 6.63
N ASP A 28 1.17 1.53 7.47
CA ASP A 28 -0.04 2.17 7.98
C ASP A 28 -0.96 2.68 6.87
N LEU A 29 -0.39 3.23 5.79
CA LEU A 29 -1.17 3.70 4.65
C LEU A 29 -1.84 2.55 3.89
N PHE A 30 -1.20 1.37 3.79
CA PHE A 30 -1.82 0.18 3.19
C PHE A 30 -3.13 -0.16 3.88
N TRP A 31 -3.10 -0.24 5.21
CA TRP A 31 -4.27 -0.58 6.02
C TRP A 31 -5.37 0.47 5.91
N LYS A 32 -5.01 1.76 5.95
CA LYS A 32 -5.97 2.86 5.79
C LYS A 32 -6.68 2.80 4.44
N ILE A 33 -5.93 2.64 3.36
CA ILE A 33 -6.49 2.57 2.00
C ILE A 33 -7.33 1.30 1.84
N GLY A 34 -6.80 0.14 2.24
CA GLY A 34 -7.50 -1.14 2.10
C GLY A 34 -8.81 -1.19 2.90
N LEU A 35 -8.82 -0.67 4.13
CA LEU A 35 -10.03 -0.61 4.95
C LEU A 35 -11.06 0.37 4.40
N ALA A 36 -10.63 1.58 4.03
CA ALA A 36 -11.52 2.58 3.43
C ALA A 36 -12.14 2.04 2.13
N ALA A 37 -11.32 1.42 1.28
CA ALA A 37 -11.76 0.79 0.05
C ALA A 37 -12.74 -0.36 0.30
N ALA A 38 -12.53 -1.18 1.33
CA ALA A 38 -13.46 -2.25 1.71
C ALA A 38 -14.85 -1.72 2.05
N ILE A 39 -14.93 -0.65 2.83
CA ILE A 39 -16.20 -0.01 3.19
C ILE A 39 -16.89 0.54 1.93
N VAL A 40 -16.15 1.26 1.08
CA VAL A 40 -16.69 1.85 -0.15
C VAL A 40 -17.17 0.75 -1.11
N CYS A 41 -16.39 -0.30 -1.33
CA CYS A 41 -16.76 -1.43 -2.18
C CYS A 41 -18.00 -2.15 -1.62
N PHE A 42 -18.05 -2.38 -0.31
CA PHE A 42 -19.21 -3.00 0.34
C PHE A 42 -20.49 -2.19 0.12
N VAL A 43 -20.46 -0.89 0.44
CA VAL A 43 -21.62 -0.01 0.29
C VAL A 43 -22.02 0.13 -1.18
N GLY A 44 -21.06 0.32 -2.08
CA GLY A 44 -21.29 0.42 -3.53
C GLY A 44 -22.01 -0.82 -4.07
N THR A 45 -21.49 -2.00 -3.73
CA THR A 45 -22.08 -3.29 -4.17
C THR A 45 -23.47 -3.50 -3.61
N ARG A 46 -23.73 -3.06 -2.37
CA ARG A 46 -25.03 -3.18 -1.71
C ARG A 46 -26.12 -2.38 -2.43
N ILE A 47 -25.77 -1.20 -2.97
CA ILE A 47 -26.69 -0.36 -3.75
C ILE A 47 -26.91 -0.96 -5.15
N LYS A 48 -25.82 -1.18 -5.90
CA LYS A 48 -25.85 -1.89 -7.18
C LYS A 48 -24.52 -2.64 -7.37
N PRO A 49 -24.53 -3.95 -7.71
CA PRO A 49 -23.30 -4.73 -7.82
C PRO A 49 -22.21 -4.13 -8.72
N TRP A 50 -22.60 -3.50 -9.83
CA TRP A 50 -21.65 -2.86 -10.75
C TRP A 50 -20.96 -1.62 -10.17
N LEU A 51 -21.60 -0.89 -9.23
CA LEU A 51 -20.98 0.24 -8.54
C LEU A 51 -19.83 -0.24 -7.65
N GLY A 52 -19.99 -1.40 -7.00
CA GLY A 52 -18.92 -2.03 -6.23
C GLY A 52 -17.68 -2.29 -7.09
N ILE A 53 -17.87 -2.82 -8.30
CA ILE A 53 -16.77 -3.08 -9.25
C ILE A 53 -16.09 -1.76 -9.65
N ILE A 54 -16.86 -0.72 -9.97
CA ILE A 54 -16.29 0.60 -10.31
C ILE A 54 -15.46 1.17 -9.15
N CYS A 55 -15.95 1.06 -7.92
CA CYS A 55 -15.21 1.50 -6.74
C CYS A 55 -13.94 0.67 -6.49
N PHE A 56 -13.95 -0.61 -6.87
CA PHE A 56 -12.81 -1.51 -6.69
C PHE A 56 -11.66 -1.21 -7.66
N ILE A 57 -11.95 -0.86 -8.92
CA ILE A 57 -10.95 -0.61 -9.97
C ILE A 57 -9.83 0.36 -9.55
N PRO A 58 -10.10 1.60 -9.05
CA PRO A 58 -9.03 2.53 -8.70
C PRO A 58 -8.12 2.00 -7.59
N VAL A 59 -8.69 1.27 -6.64
CA VAL A 59 -7.93 0.67 -5.53
C VAL A 59 -7.07 -0.49 -6.04
N ALA A 60 -7.61 -1.31 -6.95
CA ALA A 60 -6.86 -2.37 -7.59
C ALA A 60 -5.69 -1.84 -8.43
N LEU A 61 -5.88 -0.72 -9.13
CA LEU A 61 -4.80 -0.04 -9.86
C LEU A 61 -3.73 0.50 -8.91
N TRP A 62 -4.13 1.13 -7.82
CA TRP A 62 -3.19 1.66 -6.83
C TRP A 62 -2.33 0.55 -6.21
N PHE A 63 -2.94 -0.55 -5.75
CA PHE A 63 -2.20 -1.72 -5.25
C PHE A 63 -1.40 -2.42 -6.35
N GLY A 64 -1.87 -2.41 -7.59
CA GLY A 64 -1.13 -2.93 -8.74
C GLY A 64 0.18 -2.20 -8.96
N ILE A 65 0.18 -0.86 -8.88
CA ILE A 65 1.39 -0.05 -8.96
C ILE A 65 2.33 -0.35 -7.79
N LEU A 66 1.79 -0.39 -6.56
CA LEU A 66 2.57 -0.77 -5.37
C LEU A 66 3.23 -2.14 -5.55
N PHE A 67 2.53 -3.14 -6.09
CA PHE A 67 3.10 -4.47 -6.29
C PHE A 67 4.19 -4.51 -7.36
N LEU A 68 4.07 -3.70 -8.41
CA LEU A 68 5.15 -3.54 -9.40
C LEU A 68 6.41 -2.99 -8.75
N GLU A 69 6.28 -2.04 -7.83
CA GLU A 69 7.39 -1.45 -7.09
C GLU A 69 8.03 -2.46 -6.13
N LEU A 70 7.21 -3.15 -5.32
CA LEU A 70 7.67 -4.21 -4.41
C LEU A 70 8.41 -5.35 -5.12
N HIS A 71 8.09 -5.63 -6.39
CA HIS A 71 8.72 -6.71 -7.17
C HIS A 71 9.72 -6.19 -8.21
N SER A 72 10.00 -4.89 -8.21
CA SER A 72 11.03 -4.34 -9.08
C SER A 72 12.40 -4.91 -8.69
N PRO A 73 13.26 -5.25 -9.67
CA PRO A 73 14.59 -5.78 -9.37
C PRO A 73 15.47 -4.75 -8.65
N ASP A 74 15.25 -3.46 -8.95
CA ASP A 74 16.09 -2.35 -8.49
C ASP A 74 15.74 -1.88 -7.07
N VAL A 75 14.47 -2.04 -6.64
CA VAL A 75 13.99 -1.52 -5.35
C VAL A 75 13.54 -2.65 -4.43
N GLY A 76 12.79 -3.63 -4.96
CA GLY A 76 12.13 -4.66 -4.16
C GLY A 76 13.09 -5.53 -3.33
N THR A 77 14.26 -5.85 -3.88
CA THR A 77 15.29 -6.65 -3.19
C THR A 77 15.85 -5.91 -1.98
N HIS A 78 16.21 -4.64 -2.15
CA HIS A 78 16.73 -3.77 -1.08
C HIS A 78 15.65 -3.46 -0.05
N LEU A 79 14.44 -3.14 -0.50
CA LEU A 79 13.31 -2.86 0.38
C LEU A 79 12.95 -4.07 1.26
N ARG A 80 13.07 -5.30 0.73
CA ARG A 80 12.84 -6.52 1.52
C ARG A 80 13.92 -6.75 2.57
N LEU A 81 15.18 -6.34 2.30
CA LEU A 81 16.25 -6.42 3.29
C LEU A 81 16.05 -5.40 4.42
N GLU A 82 15.56 -4.20 4.08
CA GLU A 82 15.33 -3.11 5.04
C GLU A 82 14.06 -3.32 5.87
N GLN A 83 12.91 -3.57 5.22
CA GLN A 83 11.59 -3.62 5.87
C GLN A 83 11.12 -5.04 6.21
N GLY A 84 11.78 -6.06 5.64
CA GLY A 84 11.46 -7.46 5.88
C GLY A 84 10.22 -7.97 5.14
N ALA A 85 9.98 -9.28 5.24
CA ALA A 85 8.87 -9.94 4.57
C ALA A 85 7.48 -9.56 5.13
N VAL A 86 7.43 -9.07 6.38
CA VAL A 86 6.17 -8.70 7.04
C VAL A 86 5.55 -7.48 6.36
N TYR A 87 6.35 -6.52 5.90
CA TYR A 87 5.89 -5.36 5.15
C TYR A 87 5.18 -5.77 3.84
N PHE A 88 5.75 -6.72 3.11
CA PHE A 88 5.15 -7.27 1.88
C PHE A 88 3.83 -7.98 2.18
N LEU A 89 3.81 -8.83 3.22
CA LEU A 89 2.59 -9.52 3.63
C LEU A 89 1.47 -8.56 4.00
N GLN A 90 1.80 -7.45 4.66
CA GLN A 90 0.82 -6.40 4.99
C GLN A 90 0.23 -5.75 3.74
N ALA A 91 1.03 -5.46 2.71
CA ALA A 91 0.53 -4.92 1.45
C ALA A 91 -0.49 -5.87 0.78
N TYR A 92 -0.18 -7.18 0.75
CA TYR A 92 -1.11 -8.20 0.21
C TYR A 92 -2.37 -8.35 1.06
N ALA A 93 -2.23 -8.42 2.38
CA ALA A 93 -3.36 -8.52 3.29
C ALA A 93 -4.28 -7.31 3.17
N ALA A 94 -3.71 -6.11 3.03
CA ALA A 94 -4.46 -4.88 2.84
C ALA A 94 -5.23 -4.85 1.51
N PHE A 95 -4.65 -5.37 0.42
CA PHE A 95 -5.37 -5.55 -0.85
C PHE A 95 -6.50 -6.58 -0.76
N GLY A 96 -6.39 -7.58 0.13
CA GLY A 96 -7.46 -8.54 0.39
C GLY A 96 -8.72 -7.90 0.97
N MET A 97 -8.60 -6.82 1.75
CA MET A 97 -9.74 -6.16 2.39
C MET A 97 -10.80 -5.62 1.40
N PRO A 98 -10.45 -4.85 0.35
CA PRO A 98 -11.44 -4.39 -0.63
C PRO A 98 -12.12 -5.53 -1.39
N LEU A 99 -11.40 -6.63 -1.66
CA LEU A 99 -12.01 -7.85 -2.23
C LEU A 99 -13.05 -8.45 -1.28
N CYS A 100 -12.72 -8.56 0.01
CA CYS A 100 -13.68 -9.01 1.02
C CYS A 100 -14.91 -8.10 1.11
N GLY A 101 -14.72 -6.77 1.07
CA GLY A 101 -15.81 -5.80 1.05
C GLY A 101 -16.72 -5.96 -0.16
N LEU A 102 -16.15 -6.11 -1.36
CA LEU A 102 -16.86 -6.36 -2.61
C LEU A 102 -17.70 -7.65 -2.53
N LEU A 103 -17.08 -8.77 -2.13
CA LEU A 103 -17.75 -10.06 -2.02
C LEU A 103 -18.85 -10.05 -0.95
N ALA A 104 -18.57 -9.50 0.23
CA ALA A 104 -19.55 -9.38 1.30
C ALA A 104 -20.76 -8.54 0.88
N GLY A 105 -20.52 -7.42 0.19
CA GLY A 105 -21.58 -6.58 -0.34
C GLY A 105 -22.42 -7.29 -1.40
N TYR A 106 -21.79 -8.11 -2.25
CA TYR A 106 -22.46 -8.88 -3.28
C TYR A 106 -23.36 -9.98 -2.71
N PHE A 107 -22.85 -10.78 -1.78
CA PHE A 107 -23.63 -11.82 -1.12
C PHE A 107 -24.80 -11.23 -0.34
N TRP A 108 -24.62 -10.07 0.29
CA TRP A 108 -25.70 -9.36 0.95
C TRP A 108 -26.77 -8.91 -0.05
N HIS A 109 -26.38 -8.23 -1.13
CA HIS A 109 -27.31 -7.73 -2.14
C HIS A 109 -28.18 -8.87 -2.70
N ARG A 110 -27.58 -10.02 -3.01
CA ARG A 110 -28.31 -11.21 -3.47
C ARG A 110 -29.32 -11.73 -2.45
N LYS A 111 -28.98 -11.75 -1.16
CA LYS A 111 -29.91 -12.16 -0.09
C LYS A 111 -31.08 -11.20 0.08
N SER A 112 -30.90 -9.91 -0.20
CA SER A 112 -31.99 -8.91 -0.11
C SER A 112 -32.89 -8.87 -1.35
N ALA A 113 -32.44 -9.45 -2.46
CA ALA A 113 -33.19 -9.49 -3.73
C ALA A 113 -33.90 -10.84 -3.98
N ALA A 114 -33.63 -11.85 -3.16
CA ALA A 114 -34.31 -13.15 -3.14
C ALA A 114 -35.47 -13.14 -2.13
#